data_AF-A0A7V7C2W8-F1
#
_entry.id   AF-A0A7V7C2W8-F1
#
_cell.length_a   1.000
_cell.length_b   1.000
_cell.length_c   1.000
_cell.angle_alpha   90.00
_cell.angle_beta   90.00
_cell.angle_gamma   90.00
#
_symmetry.space_group_name_H-M   'P 1'
#
loop_
_entity.id
_entity.type
_entity.pdbx_description
1 polymer ?
#
loop_
_entity_poly.entity_id
_entity_poly.type
_entity_poly.pdbx_seq_one_letter_code
_entity_poly.pdbx_strand_id
1 'polypeptide(L)'
;MDDVKKFILENGLGEIAENMAFKDCTTLKVGGKIRLFYYPNSIENFLAFHEYYRPSGRPLFIIGAGSNVFASDDCFEGVVVSFKKLPLKYY
;
A
#
# COMPACT_ATOMS: atom_id res chain seq x y z
N MET A 1 -11.89 -6.29 1.61
CA MET A 1 -11.07 -5.06 1.59
C MET A 1 -11.85 -3.85 1.10
N ASP A 2 -13.13 -4.02 0.72
CA ASP A 2 -13.99 -2.92 0.27
C ASP A 2 -14.28 -1.91 1.38
N ASP A 3 -14.32 -2.39 2.63
CA ASP A 3 -14.38 -1.57 3.84
C ASP A 3 -13.21 -0.58 3.93
N VAL A 4 -11.99 -1.07 3.74
CA VAL A 4 -10.76 -0.27 3.79
C VAL A 4 -10.68 0.67 2.59
N LYS A 5 -11.03 0.16 1.40
CA LYS A 5 -11.12 0.97 0.17
C LYS A 5 -12.08 2.14 0.37
N LYS A 6 -13.26 1.87 0.90
CA LYS A 6 -14.30 2.88 1.19
C LYS A 6 -13.79 3.90 2.20
N PHE A 7 -13.17 3.46 3.30
CA PHE A 7 -12.60 4.36 4.31
C PHE A 7 -11.56 5.31 3.72
N ILE A 8 -10.63 4.82 2.90
CA ILE A 8 -9.59 5.65 2.25
C ILE A 8 -10.22 6.72 1.35
N LEU A 9 -11.20 6.33 0.52
CA LEU A 9 -11.82 7.22 -0.47
C LEU A 9 -12.74 8.26 0.18
N GLU A 10 -13.57 7.87 1.15
CA GLU A 10 -14.50 8.77 1.83
C GLU A 10 -13.79 9.84 2.67
N ASN A 11 -12.63 9.50 3.24
CA ASN A 11 -11.84 10.42 4.06
C ASN A 11 -10.73 11.14 3.27
N GLY A 12 -10.64 10.92 1.95
CA GLY A 12 -9.66 11.59 1.09
C GLY A 12 -8.20 11.32 1.46
N LEU A 13 -7.90 10.12 1.99
CA LEU A 13 -6.59 9.80 2.54
C LEU A 13 -5.51 9.57 1.48
N GLY A 14 -5.90 9.49 0.21
CA GLY A 14 -4.99 9.35 -0.92
C GLY A 14 -5.63 8.57 -2.06
N GLU A 15 -4.79 7.90 -2.83
CA GLU A 15 -5.20 7.12 -3.99
C GLU A 15 -5.02 5.62 -3.76
N ILE A 16 -5.84 4.83 -4.45
CA ILE A 16 -5.73 3.39 -4.49
C ILE A 16 -5.41 2.93 -5.91
N ALA A 17 -4.67 1.85 -6.05
CA ALA A 17 -4.46 1.18 -7.33
C ALA A 17 -5.03 -0.24 -7.29
N GLU A 18 -5.84 -0.56 -8.30
CA GLU A 18 -6.44 -1.87 -8.48
C GLU A 18 -5.57 -2.75 -9.38
N ASN A 19 -5.79 -4.07 -9.32
CA ASN A 19 -5.11 -5.07 -10.16
C ASN A 19 -3.57 -5.03 -10.10
N MET A 20 -3.00 -4.54 -9.00
CA MET A 20 -1.56 -4.52 -8.76
C MET A 20 -1.06 -5.90 -8.32
N ALA A 21 0.18 -6.22 -8.68
CA ALA A 21 0.96 -7.34 -8.14
C ALA A 21 2.35 -6.86 -7.69
N PHE A 22 3.04 -7.66 -6.88
CA PHE A 22 4.39 -7.32 -6.43
C PHE A 22 5.39 -7.20 -7.58
N LYS A 23 5.22 -7.98 -8.66
CA LYS A 23 6.02 -7.83 -9.87
C LYS A 23 5.95 -6.44 -10.52
N ASP A 24 4.88 -5.69 -10.29
CA ASP A 24 4.67 -4.36 -10.87
C ASP A 24 5.37 -3.26 -10.05
N CYS A 25 5.78 -3.56 -8.81
CA CYS A 25 6.39 -2.61 -7.89
C CYS A 25 7.74 -3.06 -7.29
N THR A 26 8.33 -4.14 -7.80
CA THR A 26 9.64 -4.65 -7.38
C THR A 26 10.64 -4.70 -8.53
N THR A 27 11.94 -4.54 -8.23
CA THR A 27 13.00 -4.60 -9.25
C THR A 27 13.19 -6.01 -9.81
N LEU A 28 12.93 -7.03 -8.99
CA LEU A 28 12.99 -8.44 -9.41
C LEU A 28 11.85 -8.81 -10.36
N LYS A 29 10.77 -8.02 -10.42
CA LYS A 29 9.60 -8.26 -11.28
C LYS A 29 8.97 -9.64 -11.06
N VAL A 30 8.95 -10.10 -9.82
CA VAL A 30 8.32 -11.34 -9.37
C VAL A 30 7.31 -11.06 -8.25
N GLY A 31 6.42 -12.01 -7.99
CA GLY A 31 5.46 -11.95 -6.91
C GLY A 31 4.03 -11.63 -7.36
N GLY A 32 3.09 -12.12 -6.54
CA GLY A 32 1.68 -12.28 -6.82
C GLY A 32 0.85 -11.02 -6.63
N LYS A 33 -0.46 -11.20 -6.78
CA LYS A 33 -1.46 -10.12 -6.69
C LYS A 33 -1.47 -9.49 -5.31
N ILE A 34 -1.76 -8.19 -5.27
CA ILE A 34 -1.90 -7.39 -4.06
C ILE A 34 -3.38 -7.06 -3.89
N ARG A 35 -3.95 -7.35 -2.72
CA ARG A 35 -5.39 -7.13 -2.50
C ARG A 35 -5.80 -5.66 -2.54
N LEU A 36 -4.97 -4.78 -1.99
CA LEU A 36 -5.16 -3.34 -2.09
C LEU A 36 -3.80 -2.63 -2.09
N PHE A 37 -3.57 -1.78 -3.08
CA PHE A 37 -2.39 -0.93 -3.12
C PHE A 37 -2.80 0.51 -2.82
N TYR A 38 -2.13 1.14 -1.86
CA TYR A 38 -2.47 2.47 -1.34
C TYR A 38 -1.30 3.45 -1.47
N TYR A 39 -1.60 4.65 -1.96
CA TYR A 39 -0.71 5.81 -2.03
C TYR A 39 -1.28 6.93 -1.15
N PRO A 40 -0.79 7.08 0.10
CA PRO A 40 -1.12 8.23 0.93
C PRO A 40 -0.72 9.54 0.25
N ASN A 41 -1.52 10.59 0.43
CA ASN A 41 -1.21 11.95 -0.06
C ASN A 41 -0.60 12.87 1.02
N SER A 42 -0.52 12.42 2.28
CA SER A 42 0.28 13.03 3.36
C SER A 42 0.70 12.00 4.41
N ILE A 43 1.59 12.38 5.33
CA ILE A 43 1.98 11.53 6.46
C ILE A 43 0.83 11.40 7.46
N GLU A 44 0.09 12.49 7.69
CA GLU A 44 -1.08 12.53 8.57
C GLU A 44 -2.17 11.59 8.07
N ASN A 45 -2.38 11.52 6.76
CA ASN A 45 -3.37 10.62 6.16
C ASN A 45 -2.94 9.16 6.18
N PHE A 46 -1.64 8.88 6.11
CA PHE A 46 -1.13 7.53 6.41
C PHE A 46 -1.38 7.15 7.87
N LEU A 47 -1.14 8.07 8.83
CA LEU A 47 -1.38 7.82 10.25
C LEU A 47 -2.88 7.57 10.53
N ALA A 48 -3.77 8.38 9.95
CA ALA A 48 -5.22 8.19 10.05
C ALA A 48 -5.66 6.82 9.50
N PHE A 49 -5.12 6.42 8.34
CA PHE A 49 -5.32 5.08 7.79
C PHE A 49 -4.78 3.99 8.73
N HIS A 50 -3.59 4.16 9.28
CA HIS A 50 -2.94 3.17 10.13
C HIS A 50 -3.73 2.93 11.42
N GLU A 51 -4.21 4.00 12.08
CA GLU A 51 -5.02 3.88 13.29
C GLU A 51 -6.35 3.15 13.04
N TYR A 52 -6.96 3.39 11.88
CA TYR A 52 -8.14 2.63 11.44
C TYR A 52 -7.82 1.17 11.10
N TYR A 53 -6.69 0.90 10.45
CA TYR A 53 -6.38 -0.40 9.87
C TYR A 53 -5.77 -1.38 10.89
N ARG A 54 -4.92 -0.89 11.80
CA ARG A 54 -4.17 -1.71 12.77
C ARG A 54 -5.06 -2.64 13.61
N PRO A 55 -6.23 -2.23 14.14
CA PRO A 55 -7.11 -3.10 14.92
C PRO A 55 -7.67 -4.30 14.15
N SER A 56 -7.68 -4.26 12.80
CA SER A 56 -8.18 -5.36 11.97
C SER A 56 -7.26 -6.60 11.98
N GLY A 57 -5.99 -6.43 12.38
CA GLY A 57 -4.99 -7.50 12.35
C GLY A 57 -4.61 -7.97 10.94
N ARG A 58 -5.13 -7.33 9.87
CA ARG A 58 -4.84 -7.70 8.49
C ARG A 58 -3.42 -7.27 8.10
N PRO A 59 -2.72 -8.02 7.22
CA PRO A 59 -1.36 -7.70 6.83
C PRO A 59 -1.21 -6.29 6.24
N LEU A 60 -0.13 -5.60 6.62
CA LEU A 60 0.28 -4.32 6.08
C LEU A 60 1.73 -4.44 5.61
N PHE A 61 2.04 -4.01 4.40
CA PHE A 61 3.40 -3.99 3.88
C PHE A 61 3.75 -2.62 3.30
N ILE A 62 4.82 -2.00 3.78
CA ILE A 62 5.28 -0.71 3.29
C ILE A 62 6.39 -0.93 2.27
N ILE A 63 6.24 -0.36 1.08
CA ILE A 63 7.20 -0.50 -0.01
C ILE A 63 7.68 0.86 -0.53
N GLY A 64 9.01 0.99 -0.63
CA GLY A 64 9.67 2.06 -1.37
C GLY A 64 9.75 1.73 -2.86
N ALA A 65 10.97 1.75 -3.41
CA ALA A 65 11.23 1.37 -4.80
C ALA A 65 11.21 -0.16 -5.05
N GLY A 66 11.06 -0.98 -4.01
CA GLY A 66 10.98 -2.44 -4.13
C GLY A 66 12.27 -3.11 -4.59
N SER A 67 13.44 -2.52 -4.33
CA SER A 67 14.75 -3.03 -4.78
C SER A 67 15.26 -4.24 -4.01
N ASN A 68 14.70 -4.50 -2.83
CA ASN A 68 15.07 -5.62 -1.95
C ASN A 68 13.82 -6.36 -1.43
N VAL A 69 12.89 -6.64 -2.33
CA VAL A 69 11.65 -7.36 -2.03
C VAL A 69 11.57 -8.59 -2.91
N PHE A 70 11.60 -9.77 -2.28
CA PHE A 70 11.35 -11.06 -2.92
C PHE A 70 9.99 -11.57 -2.42
N ALA A 71 8.96 -11.40 -3.25
CA ALA A 71 7.58 -11.69 -2.88
C ALA A 71 7.12 -13.04 -3.46
N SER A 72 6.29 -13.77 -2.70
CA SER A 72 5.62 -15.00 -3.18
C SER A 72 4.69 -14.68 -4.36
N ASP A 73 4.45 -15.67 -5.22
CA ASP A 73 3.43 -15.59 -6.29
C ASP A 73 1.99 -15.70 -5.77
N ASP A 74 1.81 -16.04 -4.49
CA ASP A 74 0.52 -16.06 -3.82
C ASP A 74 -0.11 -14.65 -3.72
N CYS A 75 -1.44 -14.60 -3.58
CA CYS A 75 -2.14 -13.35 -3.34
C CYS A 75 -1.82 -12.81 -1.94
N PHE A 76 -1.38 -11.55 -1.87
CA PHE A 76 -1.19 -10.85 -0.60
C PHE A 76 -2.52 -10.28 -0.11
N GLU A 77 -3.12 -10.95 0.86
CA GLU A 77 -4.40 -10.61 1.49
C GLU A 77 -4.32 -9.44 2.49
N GLY A 78 -3.63 -8.37 2.10
CA GLY A 78 -3.39 -7.18 2.90
C GLY A 78 -3.33 -5.90 2.09
N VAL A 79 -2.85 -4.82 2.73
CA VAL A 79 -2.62 -3.53 2.09
C VAL A 79 -1.13 -3.34 1.86
N VAL A 80 -0.75 -2.99 0.63
CA VAL A 80 0.61 -2.50 0.33
C VAL A 80 0.57 -0.99 0.22
N VAL A 81 1.44 -0.31 0.96
CA VAL A 81 1.51 1.15 1.02
C VAL A 81 2.80 1.63 0.37
N SER A 82 2.72 2.63 -0.50
CA SER A 82 3.91 3.28 -1.05
C SER A 82 3.84 4.80 -0.93
N PHE A 83 4.93 5.37 -0.44
CA PHE A 83 5.09 6.82 -0.27
C PHE A 83 5.68 7.51 -1.51
N LYS A 84 5.79 6.82 -2.66
CA LYS A 84 6.42 7.35 -3.88
C LYS A 84 5.78 8.64 -4.42
N LYS A 85 4.51 8.89 -4.09
CA LYS A 85 3.75 10.07 -4.52
C LYS A 85 3.82 11.23 -3.52
N LEU A 86 4.43 11.03 -2.35
CA LEU A 86 4.66 12.13 -1.42
C LEU A 86 5.83 12.98 -1.90
N PRO A 87 5.71 14.32 -1.87
CA PRO A 87 6.83 15.21 -2.12
C PRO A 87 7.78 15.22 -0.91
N LEU A 88 8.56 14.15 -0.75
CA LEU A 88 9.59 14.08 0.28
C LEU A 88 10.81 14.90 -0.16
N LYS A 89 11.19 15.89 0.66
CA LYS A 89 12.44 16.62 0.49
C LYS A 89 13.53 15.93 1.30
N TYR A 90 14.62 15.55 0.64
CA TYR A 90 15.84 15.11 1.30
C TYR A 90 16.67 16.36 1.61
N TYR A 91 16.96 16.58 2.90
CA TYR A 91 17.85 17.63 3.39
C TYR A 91 19.26 17.06 3.58
#